data_AF-A0A9D8RX11-F1
#
_entry.id   AF-A0A9D8RX11-F1
#
_cell.length_a   1.000
_cell.length_b   1.000
_cell.length_c   1.000
_cell.angle_alpha   90.00
_cell.angle_beta   90.00
_cell.angle_gamma   90.00
#
_symmetry.space_group_name_H-M   'P 1'
#
loop_
_entity.id
_entity.type
_entity.pdbx_description
1 polymer ?
#
loop_
_entity_poly.entity_id
_entity_poly.type
_entity_poly.pdbx_seq_one_letter_code
_entity_poly.pdbx_strand_id
1 'polypeptide(L)'
;MEKRKYYQEAIETMPVEEIKRLQSEKLVKQVKHVYEHVTYYRDLMDKKGVKPEDIHGIEDLHKLPFIEKSDLRETYPYGMLAVPLSECVRIQSTSGTTGRRVIAYYTQKDI
;
A
#
# COMPACT_ATOMS: atom_id res chain seq x y z
N MET A 1 -12.30 35.54 9.63
CA MET A 1 -11.56 34.26 9.72
C MET A 1 -10.32 34.40 8.86
N GLU A 2 -9.15 34.22 9.45
CA GLU A 2 -7.89 34.23 8.72
C GLU A 2 -7.92 33.10 7.68
N LYS A 3 -7.66 33.44 6.41
CA LYS A 3 -7.71 32.46 5.31
C LYS A 3 -6.48 31.56 5.46
N ARG A 4 -6.67 30.36 6.01
CA ARG A 4 -5.60 29.34 6.06
C ARG A 4 -5.22 28.98 4.62
N LYS A 5 -3.96 29.21 4.26
CA LYS A 5 -3.41 28.90 2.93
C LYS A 5 -3.23 27.39 2.71
N TYR A 6 -2.93 26.66 3.77
CA TYR A 6 -2.67 25.21 3.79
C TYR A 6 -3.52 24.53 4.87
N TYR A 7 -3.91 23.27 4.65
CA TYR A 7 -4.70 22.45 5.59
C TYR A 7 -3.78 21.78 6.63
N GLN A 8 -2.68 21.19 6.17
CA GLN A 8 -1.59 20.56 6.90
C GLN A 8 -0.25 21.21 6.51
N GLU A 9 -0.07 22.48 6.88
CA GLU A 9 1.11 23.30 6.51
C GLU A 9 2.44 22.56 6.69
N ALA A 10 2.67 21.90 7.82
CA ALA A 10 3.92 21.16 8.08
C ALA A 10 4.23 20.04 7.06
N ILE A 11 3.21 19.45 6.43
CA ILE A 11 3.37 18.43 5.38
C ILE A 11 3.41 19.08 4.00
N GLU A 12 2.47 20.00 3.75
CA GLU A 12 2.31 20.67 2.45
C GLU A 12 3.49 21.58 2.08
N THR A 13 4.22 22.09 3.07
CA THR A 13 5.41 22.92 2.89
C THR A 13 6.69 22.25 3.35
N MET A 14 6.67 20.93 3.56
CA MET A 14 7.84 20.17 4.01
C MET A 14 9.00 20.30 3.01
N PRO A 15 10.25 20.52 3.45
CA PRO A 15 11.42 20.49 2.56
C PRO A 15 11.50 19.17 1.80
N VAL A 16 11.90 19.21 0.53
CA VAL A 16 11.93 18.02 -0.35
C VAL A 16 12.75 16.87 0.25
N GLU A 17 13.88 17.16 0.87
CA GLU A 17 14.73 16.12 1.49
C GLU A 17 14.04 15.45 2.70
N GLU A 18 13.25 16.20 3.47
CA GLU A 18 12.42 15.65 4.55
C GLU A 18 11.25 14.82 4.00
N ILE A 19 10.65 15.23 2.87
CA ILE A 19 9.62 14.44 2.18
C ILE A 19 10.21 13.09 1.75
N LYS A 20 11.38 13.09 1.10
CA LYS A 20 12.05 11.85 0.66
C LYS A 20 12.39 10.93 1.83
N ARG A 21 12.86 11.50 2.95
CA ARG A 21 13.13 10.74 4.18
C ARG A 21 11.87 10.10 4.73
N LEU A 22 10.78 10.86 4.84
CA LEU A 22 9.49 10.35 5.31
C LEU A 22 8.91 9.28 4.38
N GLN A 23 8.99 9.48 3.07
CA GLN A 23 8.53 8.50 2.08
C GLN A 23 9.35 7.21 2.16
N SER A 24 10.66 7.31 2.33
CA SER A 24 11.55 6.14 2.48
C SER A 24 11.22 5.35 3.73
N GLU A 25 11.07 6.02 4.88
CA GLU A 25 10.67 5.38 6.14
C GLU A 25 9.34 4.63 6.00
N LYS A 26 8.33 5.30 5.42
CA LYS A 26 7.02 4.70 5.20
C LYS A 26 7.06 3.53 4.21
N LEU A 27 7.85 3.64 3.15
CA LEU A 27 7.99 2.59 2.15
C LEU A 27 8.60 1.33 2.76
N VAL A 28 9.72 1.44 3.48
CA VAL A 28 10.39 0.29 4.11
C VAL A 28 9.43 -0.42 5.07
N LYS A 29 8.71 0.35 5.89
CA LYS A 29 7.69 -0.19 6.80
C LYS A 29 6.57 -0.89 6.03
N GLN A 30 6.08 -0.30 4.94
CA GLN A 30 4.98 -0.85 4.15
C GLN A 30 5.39 -2.14 3.43
N VAL A 31 6.59 -2.19 2.84
CA VAL A 31 7.12 -3.39 2.18
C VAL A 31 7.22 -4.54 3.18
N LYS A 32 7.79 -4.30 4.35
CA LYS A 32 7.87 -5.31 5.41
C LYS A 32 6.47 -5.79 5.82
N HIS A 33 5.55 -4.87 6.06
CA HIS A 33 4.19 -5.21 6.46
C HIS A 33 3.48 -6.10 5.43
N VAL A 34 3.50 -5.74 4.14
CA VAL A 34 2.81 -6.55 3.11
C VAL A 34 3.51 -7.88 2.87
N TYR A 35 4.83 -7.95 2.98
CA TYR A 35 5.58 -9.20 2.86
C TYR A 35 5.22 -10.20 3.98
N GLU A 36 5.07 -9.71 5.22
CA GLU A 36 4.71 -10.54 6.36
C GLU A 36 3.23 -10.98 6.31
N HIS A 37 2.32 -10.10 5.92
CA HIS A 37 0.88 -10.30 6.11
C HIS A 37 0.12 -10.72 4.85
N VAL A 38 0.68 -10.51 3.65
CA VAL A 38 0.01 -10.81 2.38
C VAL A 38 0.81 -11.85 1.60
N THR A 39 0.35 -13.09 1.60
CA THR A 39 1.00 -14.22 0.90
C THR A 39 1.27 -13.89 -0.58
N TYR A 40 0.33 -13.22 -1.25
CA TYR A 40 0.51 -12.86 -2.66
C TYR A 40 1.70 -11.93 -2.91
N TYR A 41 1.87 -10.88 -2.09
CA TYR A 41 3.03 -9.98 -2.20
C TYR A 41 4.33 -10.71 -1.87
N ARG A 42 4.32 -11.56 -0.84
CA ARG A 42 5.48 -12.38 -0.47
C ARG A 42 5.92 -13.27 -1.62
N ASP A 43 4.99 -13.98 -2.25
CA ASP A 43 5.30 -14.91 -3.35
C ASP A 43 5.85 -14.16 -4.57
N LEU A 44 5.29 -12.98 -4.90
CA LEU A 44 5.82 -12.14 -5.99
C LEU A 44 7.23 -11.61 -5.70
N MET A 45 7.47 -11.16 -4.47
CA MET A 45 8.79 -10.68 -4.04
C MET A 45 9.81 -11.82 -4.05
N ASP A 46 9.46 -12.98 -3.51
CA ASP A 46 10.30 -14.18 -3.48
C ASP A 46 10.65 -14.67 -4.89
N LYS A 47 9.68 -14.67 -5.81
CA LYS A 47 9.90 -15.03 -7.22
C LYS A 47 10.86 -14.07 -7.93
N LYS A 48 10.85 -12.78 -7.55
CA LYS A 48 11.78 -11.77 -8.08
C LYS A 48 13.14 -11.77 -7.35
N GLY A 49 13.27 -12.58 -6.29
CA GLY A 49 14.48 -12.65 -5.48
C GLY A 49 14.70 -11.40 -4.62
N VAL A 50 13.63 -10.72 -4.20
CA VAL A 50 13.68 -9.50 -3.40
C VAL A 50 13.10 -9.78 -2.02
N LYS A 51 13.78 -9.33 -0.97
CA LYS A 51 13.33 -9.38 0.43
C LYS A 51 13.13 -7.97 0.99
N PRO A 52 12.36 -7.80 2.09
CA PRO A 52 12.19 -6.49 2.72
C PRO A 52 13.52 -5.80 3.07
N GLU A 53 14.53 -6.57 3.43
CA GLU A 53 15.88 -6.09 3.77
C GLU A 53 16.62 -5.47 2.59
N ASP A 54 16.21 -5.75 1.35
CA ASP A 54 16.81 -5.15 0.15
C ASP A 54 16.30 -3.74 -0.15
N ILE A 55 15.27 -3.28 0.59
CA ILE A 55 14.61 -1.99 0.41
C ILE A 55 15.01 -1.05 1.55
N HIS A 56 15.77 -0.02 1.22
CA HIS A 56 16.29 0.97 2.16
C HIS A 56 15.60 2.33 2.03
N GLY A 57 14.81 2.53 0.97
CA GLY A 57 14.07 3.76 0.72
C GLY A 57 13.50 3.84 -0.68
N ILE A 58 13.02 5.03 -1.06
CA ILE A 58 12.32 5.24 -2.34
C ILE A 58 13.18 4.91 -3.58
N GLU A 59 14.50 4.99 -3.46
CA GLU A 59 15.42 4.67 -4.56
C GLU A 59 15.36 3.18 -4.95
N ASP A 60 14.93 2.31 -4.03
CA ASP A 60 14.81 0.86 -4.25
C ASP A 60 13.44 0.44 -4.82
N LEU A 61 12.52 1.37 -5.10
CA LEU A 61 11.19 1.07 -5.64
C LEU A 61 11.24 0.20 -6.91
N HIS A 62 12.24 0.41 -7.76
CA HIS A 62 12.44 -0.33 -9.01
C HIS A 62 12.70 -1.83 -8.79
N LYS A 63 13.18 -2.22 -7.60
CA LYS A 63 13.40 -3.63 -7.23
C LYS A 63 12.08 -4.36 -7.01
N LEU A 64 11.05 -3.69 -6.49
CA LEU A 64 9.77 -4.32 -6.16
C LEU A 64 9.03 -4.82 -7.41
N PRO A 65 8.23 -5.90 -7.30
CA PRO A 65 7.37 -6.35 -8.39
C PRO A 65 6.20 -5.37 -8.58
N PHE A 66 5.73 -5.25 -9.82
CA PHE A 66 4.43 -4.63 -10.08
C PHE A 66 3.31 -5.62 -9.77
N ILE A 67 2.13 -5.08 -9.47
CA ILE A 67 0.88 -5.84 -9.48
C ILE A 67 -0.03 -5.28 -10.58
N GLU A 68 -0.81 -6.16 -11.18
CA GLU A 68 -1.78 -5.87 -12.21
C GLU A 68 -3.21 -6.01 -11.68
N LYS A 69 -4.17 -5.55 -12.48
CA LYS A 69 -5.58 -5.69 -12.12
C LYS A 69 -6.05 -7.15 -12.09
N SER A 70 -5.43 -8.04 -12.87
CA SER A 70 -5.66 -9.49 -12.83
C SER A 70 -5.34 -10.05 -11.45
N ASP A 71 -4.21 -9.66 -10.87
CA ASP A 71 -3.73 -10.13 -9.57
C ASP A 71 -4.75 -9.85 -8.46
N LEU A 72 -5.33 -8.64 -8.47
CA LEU A 72 -6.40 -8.23 -7.55
C LEU A 72 -7.69 -9.06 -7.72
N ARG A 73 -7.95 -9.60 -8.92
CA ARG A 73 -9.11 -10.47 -9.19
C ARG A 73 -8.83 -11.92 -8.78
N GLU A 74 -7.61 -12.39 -8.95
CA GLU A 74 -7.17 -13.74 -8.57
C GLU A 74 -7.17 -13.93 -7.05
N THR A 75 -6.79 -12.87 -6.33
CA THR A 75 -6.80 -12.83 -4.86
C THR A 75 -8.16 -12.55 -4.22
N TYR A 76 -9.24 -12.56 -5.01
CA TYR A 76 -10.58 -12.35 -4.48
C TYR A 76 -11.00 -13.42 -3.45
N PRO A 77 -11.76 -13.07 -2.40
CA PRO A 77 -12.12 -11.72 -1.99
C PRO A 77 -11.14 -11.11 -0.98
N TYR A 78 -10.28 -11.92 -0.35
CA TYR A 78 -9.54 -11.55 0.87
C TYR A 78 -8.01 -11.64 0.73
N GLY A 79 -7.49 -12.14 -0.39
CA GLY A 79 -6.07 -12.47 -0.56
C GLY A 79 -5.12 -11.26 -0.57
N MET A 80 -5.65 -10.03 -0.56
CA MET A 80 -4.90 -8.77 -0.45
C MET A 80 -5.06 -8.09 0.92
N LEU A 81 -5.77 -8.71 1.87
CA LEU A 81 -5.85 -8.20 3.24
C LEU A 81 -4.50 -8.35 3.94
N ALA A 82 -3.99 -7.24 4.46
CA ALA A 82 -2.79 -7.21 5.30
C ALA A 82 -3.12 -7.17 6.81
N VAL A 83 -4.41 -7.26 7.16
CA VAL A 83 -4.95 -7.29 8.53
C VAL A 83 -6.08 -8.33 8.61
N PRO A 84 -6.41 -8.84 9.82
CA PRO A 84 -7.60 -9.66 10.02
C PRO A 84 -8.88 -8.98 9.55
N LEU A 85 -9.80 -9.73 8.95
CA LEU A 85 -11.09 -9.20 8.47
C LEU A 85 -11.91 -8.53 9.58
N SER A 86 -11.75 -8.96 10.84
CA SER A 86 -12.41 -8.36 12.01
C SER A 86 -12.01 -6.91 12.28
N GLU A 87 -10.88 -6.44 11.72
CA GLU A 87 -10.43 -5.05 11.83
C GLU A 87 -11.00 -4.16 10.71
N CYS A 88 -11.65 -4.75 9.70
CA CYS A 88 -12.22 -4.02 8.58
C CYS A 88 -13.62 -3.49 8.92
N VAL A 89 -13.81 -2.18 8.83
CA VAL A 89 -15.08 -1.48 9.11
C VAL A 89 -15.86 -1.07 7.86
N ARG A 90 -15.23 -1.17 6.68
CA ARG A 90 -15.86 -0.83 5.40
C ARG A 90 -15.32 -1.70 4.27
N ILE A 91 -16.22 -1.99 3.32
CA ILE A 91 -15.92 -2.65 2.06
C ILE A 91 -16.33 -1.72 0.92
N GLN A 92 -15.46 -1.56 -0.08
CA GLN A 92 -15.81 -0.94 -1.36
C GLN A 92 -15.49 -1.90 -2.49
N SER A 93 -16.32 -1.88 -3.53
CA SER A 93 -16.15 -2.74 -4.69
C SER A 93 -16.23 -1.92 -5.97
N THR A 94 -15.40 -2.27 -6.93
CA THR A 94 -15.58 -1.81 -8.31
C THR A 94 -16.86 -2.39 -8.92
N SER A 95 -17.40 -1.75 -9.97
CA SER A 95 -18.67 -2.13 -10.61
C SER A 95 -18.65 -3.52 -11.27
N GLY A 96 -17.48 -3.98 -11.73
CA GLY A 96 -17.29 -5.33 -12.27
C GLY A 96 -17.72 -5.53 -13.73
N THR A 97 -17.71 -4.47 -14.55
CA THR A 97 -18.15 -4.55 -15.96
C THR A 97 -17.28 -5.45 -16.85
N THR A 98 -16.06 -5.76 -16.42
CA THR A 98 -15.05 -6.55 -17.18
C THR A 98 -14.69 -7.87 -16.49
N GLY A 99 -15.57 -8.40 -15.64
CA GLY A 99 -15.38 -9.67 -14.94
C GLY A 99 -15.41 -9.54 -13.42
N ARG A 100 -14.65 -10.39 -12.72
CA ARG A 100 -14.63 -10.42 -11.25
C ARG A 100 -14.27 -9.04 -10.69
N ARG A 101 -15.05 -8.62 -9.69
CA ARG A 101 -14.89 -7.32 -9.02
C ARG A 101 -13.63 -7.31 -8.18
N VAL A 102 -12.97 -6.16 -8.13
CA VAL A 102 -11.92 -5.87 -7.14
C VAL A 102 -12.59 -5.26 -5.92
N ILE A 103 -12.23 -5.79 -4.75
CA ILE A 103 -12.71 -5.33 -3.44
C ILE A 103 -11.57 -4.65 -2.70
N ALA A 104 -11.86 -3.51 -2.07
CA ALA A 104 -11.01 -2.85 -1.10
C ALA A 104 -11.67 -2.90 0.28
N TYR A 105 -10.88 -3.19 1.31
CA TYR A 105 -11.28 -3.18 2.70
C TYR A 105 -10.57 -2.07 3.43
N TYR A 106 -11.23 -1.49 4.42
CA TYR A 106 -10.72 -0.34 5.17
C TYR A 106 -10.88 -0.60 6.65
N THR A 107 -9.81 -0.38 7.41
CA THR A 107 -9.84 -0.25 8.87
C THR A 107 -10.40 1.11 9.28
N GLN A 108 -10.69 1.31 10.57
CA GLN A 108 -11.13 2.61 11.07
C GLN A 108 -10.08 3.72 10.84
N LYS A 109 -8.80 3.38 10.73
CA LYS A 109 -7.72 4.35 10.49
C LYS A 109 -7.63 4.77 9.03
N ASP A 110 -8.13 3.95 8.11
CA ASP A 110 -8.05 4.20 6.67
C ASP A 110 -9.14 5.18 6.17
N ILE A 111 -10.12 5.53 7.01
CA ILE A 111 -11.30 6.34 6.65
C ILE A 111 -11.52 7.52 7.58
#